data_AF-A0A9E4LR03-F1
#
_entry.id   AF-A0A9E4LR03-F1
#
_cell.length_a   1.000
_cell.length_b   1.000
_cell.length_c   1.000
_cell.angle_alpha   90.00
_cell.angle_beta   90.00
_cell.angle_gamma   90.00
#
_symmetry.space_group_name_H-M   'P 1'
#
loop_
_entity.id
_entity.type
_entity.pdbx_description
1 polymer ?
#
loop_
_entity_poly.entity_id
_entity_poly.type
_entity_poly.pdbx_seq_one_letter_code
_entity_poly.pdbx_strand_id
1 'polypeptide(L)' 'AGADPNARTELGWTLLHGAATFGQLEAITVLLDAGADAKARTIDGELPIDLVEETSPAYKSEAYLQLHKASYG' A
#
# COMPACT_ATOMS: atom_id res chain seq x y z
N ALA A 1 20.15 -5.82 8.82
CA ALA A 1 19.24 -6.76 8.13
C ALA A 1 18.16 -5.94 7.47
N GLY A 2 17.85 -6.18 6.19
CA GLY A 2 16.78 -5.50 5.46
C GLY A 2 15.65 -6.48 5.20
N ALA A 3 14.42 -6.11 5.55
CA ALA A 3 13.23 -6.85 5.12
C ALA A 3 12.94 -6.48 3.66
N ASP A 4 12.56 -7.47 2.85
CA ASP A 4 12.08 -7.21 1.48
C ASP A 4 10.72 -6.49 1.56
N PRO A 5 10.61 -5.22 1.12
CA PRO A 5 9.35 -4.47 1.18
C PRO A 5 8.27 -5.08 0.28
N ASN A 6 8.66 -5.96 -0.64
CA ASN A 6 7.78 -6.63 -1.60
C ASN A 6 7.50 -8.09 -1.22
N ALA A 7 7.87 -8.52 -0.02
CA ALA A 7 7.48 -9.83 0.49
C ALA A 7 5.95 -10.00 0.47
N ARG A 8 5.50 -11.18 0.06
CA ARG A 8 4.08 -11.51 -0.13
C ARG A 8 3.66 -12.64 0.78
N THR A 9 2.46 -12.53 1.34
CA THR A 9 1.79 -13.65 2.01
C THR A 9 1.22 -14.63 0.97
N GLU A 10 0.69 -15.76 1.42
CA GLU A 10 -0.01 -16.74 0.57
C GLU A 10 -1.25 -16.14 -0.12
N LEU A 11 -1.83 -15.08 0.45
CA LEU A 11 -2.96 -14.34 -0.14
C LEU A 11 -2.51 -13.21 -1.07
N GLY A 12 -1.21 -13.12 -1.36
CA GLY A 12 -0.65 -12.08 -2.22
C GLY A 12 -0.55 -10.70 -1.57
N TRP A 13 -0.86 -10.58 -0.28
CA TRP A 13 -0.74 -9.32 0.45
C TRP A 13 0.72 -8.95 0.66
N THR A 14 1.01 -7.66 0.51
CA THR A 14 2.30 -7.04 0.87
C THR A 14 2.13 -6.18 2.11
N LEU A 15 3.22 -5.66 2.67
CA LEU A 15 3.17 -4.67 3.74
C LEU A 15 2.35 -3.43 3.35
N LEU A 16 2.40 -3.03 2.09
CA LEU A 16 1.68 -1.86 1.58
C LEU A 16 0.16 -2.07 1.58
N HIS A 17 -0.33 -3.30 1.33
CA HIS A 17 -1.75 -3.64 1.48
C HIS A 17 -2.21 -3.44 2.93
N GLY A 18 -1.47 -3.99 3.89
CA GLY A 18 -1.79 -3.81 5.31
C GLY A 18 -1.79 -2.34 5.73
N ALA A 19 -0.78 -1.58 5.33
CA ALA A 19 -0.70 -0.15 5.63
C ALA A 19 -1.91 0.63 5.07
N ALA A 20 -2.34 0.31 3.85
CA ALA A 20 -3.52 0.91 3.23
C ALA A 20 -4.82 0.53 3.95
N THR A 21 -5.04 -0.77 4.23
CA THR A 21 -6.22 -1.28 4.96
C THR A 21 -6.37 -0.62 6.33
N PHE A 22 -5.28 -0.43 7.06
CA PHE A 22 -5.29 0.18 8.40
C PHE A 22 -5.13 1.70 8.39
N GLY A 23 -5.09 2.35 7.22
CA GLY A 23 -4.98 3.80 7.13
C GLY A 23 -3.68 4.39 7.67
N GLN A 24 -2.59 3.63 7.66
CA GLN A 24 -1.32 4.02 8.27
C GLN A 24 -0.51 4.92 7.32
N LEU A 25 -0.78 6.22 7.36
CA LEU A 25 -0.16 7.23 6.48
C LEU A 25 1.36 7.13 6.44
N GLU A 26 2.01 7.10 7.61
CA GLU A 26 3.47 7.07 7.70
C GLU A 26 4.03 5.76 7.15
N ALA A 27 3.38 4.62 7.41
CA ALA A 27 3.78 3.33 6.87
C ALA A 27 3.64 3.29 5.35
N ILE A 28 2.58 3.87 4.78
CA ILE A 28 2.42 3.98 3.32
C ILE A 28 3.60 4.73 2.72
N THR A 29 3.93 5.92 3.24
CA THR A 29 5.03 6.74 2.71
C THR A 29 6.37 6.03 2.87
N VAL A 30 6.70 5.50 4.05
CA VAL A 30 7.97 4.79 4.30
C VAL A 30 8.13 3.57 3.41
N LEU A 31 7.06 2.80 3.19
CA LEU A 31 7.12 1.63 2.31
C LEU A 31 7.32 2.02 0.85
N LEU A 32 6.64 3.07 0.36
CA LEU A 32 6.86 3.59 -0.98
C LEU A 32 8.29 4.10 -1.18
N ASP A 33 8.83 4.83 -0.21
CA ASP A 33 10.22 5.32 -0.22
C ASP A 33 11.24 4.16 -0.18
N ALA A 34 10.89 3.05 0.47
CA ALA A 34 11.67 1.82 0.49
C ALA A 34 11.58 1.00 -0.82
N GLY A 35 10.78 1.43 -1.81
CA GLY A 35 10.61 0.73 -3.08
C GLY A 35 9.57 -0.39 -3.05
N ALA A 36 8.57 -0.29 -2.16
CA ALA A 36 7.41 -1.16 -2.21
C ALA A 36 6.62 -0.98 -3.50
N ASP A 37 6.19 -2.09 -4.09
CA ASP A 37 5.41 -2.15 -5.32
C ASP A 37 3.94 -1.81 -5.05
N ALA A 38 3.56 -0.58 -5.40
CA ALA A 38 2.18 -0.11 -5.35
C ALA A 38 1.25 -0.82 -6.36
N LYS A 39 1.81 -1.56 -7.32
CA LYS A 39 1.05 -2.31 -8.34
C LYS A 39 0.88 -3.79 -7.98
N ALA A 40 1.39 -4.23 -6.84
CA ALA A 40 1.20 -5.57 -6.32
C ALA A 40 -0.31 -5.84 -6.15
N ARG A 41 -0.78 -7.01 -6.58
CA ARG A 41 -2.19 -7.41 -6.42
C ARG A 41 -2.36 -8.50 -5.38
N THR A 42 -3.43 -8.47 -4.59
CA THR A 42 -3.88 -9.63 -3.79
C THR A 42 -4.36 -10.77 -4.71
N ILE A 43 -4.68 -11.94 -4.15
CA ILE A 43 -5.33 -13.03 -4.92
C ILE A 43 -6.70 -12.62 -5.49
N ASP A 44 -7.37 -11.67 -4.85
CA ASP A 44 -8.66 -11.11 -5.29
C ASP A 44 -8.47 -9.98 -6.31
N GLY A 45 -7.22 -9.66 -6.65
CA GLY A 45 -6.86 -8.67 -7.66
C GLY A 45 -6.78 -7.23 -7.16
N GLU A 46 -6.92 -7.00 -5.85
CA GLU A 46 -6.91 -5.66 -5.26
C GLU A 46 -5.49 -5.11 -5.20
N LEU A 47 -5.33 -3.84 -5.57
CA LEU A 47 -4.13 -3.05 -5.30
C LEU A 47 -4.14 -2.57 -3.84
N PRO A 48 -3.00 -2.13 -3.29
CA PRO A 48 -2.99 -1.50 -1.97
C PRO A 48 -3.96 -0.32 -1.89
N ILE A 49 -4.05 0.51 -2.94
CA ILE A 49 -4.98 1.65 -2.95
C ILE A 49 -6.46 1.24 -2.90
N ASP A 50 -6.81 0.09 -3.46
CA ASP A 50 -8.19 -0.40 -3.48
C ASP A 50 -8.68 -0.74 -2.07
N LEU A 51 -7.75 -0.97 -1.14
CA LEU A 51 -8.04 -1.28 0.27
C LEU A 51 -8.11 -0.05 1.18
N VAL A 52 -7.91 1.17 0.65
CA VAL A 52 -8.04 2.39 1.47
C VAL A 52 -9.52 2.72 1.66
N GLU A 53 -10.04 2.52 2.87
CA GLU A 53 -11.41 2.89 3.21
C GLU A 53 -11.63 4.40 3.14
N GLU A 54 -12.78 4.86 2.62
CA GLU A 54 -13.09 6.30 2.50
C GLU A 54 -13.17 7.04 3.85
N THR A 55 -13.47 6.31 4.92
CA THR A 55 -13.55 6.80 6.30
C THR A 55 -12.18 6.87 6.98
N SER A 56 -11.15 6.28 6.38
CA SER A 56 -9.79 6.21 6.92
C SER A 56 -9.08 7.57 6.86
N PRO A 57 -8.22 7.91 7.84
CA PRO A 57 -7.34 9.07 7.76
C PRO A 57 -6.45 9.11 6.51
N ALA A 58 -6.19 7.94 5.91
CA ALA A 58 -5.42 7.87 4.68
C ALA A 58 -6.19 8.41 3.47
N TYR A 59 -7.52 8.28 3.40
CA TYR A 59 -8.29 8.66 2.21
C TYR A 59 -8.09 10.15 1.86
N LYS A 60 -7.70 10.43 0.59
CA LYS A 60 -7.37 11.77 0.08
C LYS A 60 -6.25 12.53 0.81
N SER A 61 -5.52 11.88 1.72
CA SER A 61 -4.29 12.43 2.30
C SER A 61 -3.16 12.48 1.27
N GLU A 62 -2.05 13.14 1.62
CA GLU A 62 -0.84 13.13 0.79
C GLU A 62 -0.32 11.71 0.54
N ALA A 63 -0.32 10.84 1.57
CA ALA A 63 0.10 9.45 1.42
C ALA A 63 -0.80 8.67 0.43
N TYR A 64 -2.11 8.96 0.44
CA TYR A 64 -3.03 8.39 -0.56
C TYR A 64 -2.75 8.91 -1.96
N LEU A 65 -2.49 10.20 -2.13
CA LEU A 65 -2.16 10.75 -3.45
C LEU A 65 -0.85 10.17 -4.00
N GLN A 66 0.14 9.98 -3.13
CA GLN A 66 1.39 9.30 -3.46
C GLN A 66 1.13 7.85 -3.90
N LEU A 67 0.36 7.10 -3.11
CA LEU A 67 -0.01 5.72 -3.41
C LEU A 67 -0.80 5.61 -4.72
N HIS A 68 -1.76 6.52 -4.94
CA HIS A 68 -2.55 6.59 -6.17
C HIS A 68 -1.68 6.80 -7.40
N LYS A 69 -0.78 7.78 -7.31
CA LYS A 69 0.18 8.04 -8.39
C LYS A 69 1.09 6.83 -8.64
N ALA A 70 1.60 6.19 -7.60
CA ALA A 70 2.45 5.01 -7.73
C ALA A 70 1.71 3.80 -8.32
N SER A 71 0.42 3.67 -8.04
CA SER A 71 -0.43 2.58 -8.54
C SER A 71 -0.73 2.70 -10.03
N TYR A 72 -0.92 3.93 -10.54
CA TYR A 72 -1.39 4.19 -11.90
C TYR A 72 -0.42 4.95 -12.81
N GLY A 73 0.72 5.39 -12.29
CA GLY A 73 1.78 6.09 -13.03
C GLY A 73 2.75 5.19 -13.77
#